data_AF-A0A420Z8H9-F1
#
_entry.id   AF-A0A420Z8H9-F1
#
_cell.length_a   1.000
_cell.length_b   1.000
_cell.length_c   1.000
_cell.angle_alpha   90.00
_cell.angle_beta   90.00
_cell.angle_gamma   90.00
#
_symmetry.space_group_name_H-M   'P 1'
#
loop_
_entity.id
_entity.type
_entity.pdbx_description
1 polymer ?
#
loop_
_entity_poly.entity_id
_entity_poly.type
_entity_poly.pdbx_seq_one_letter_code
_entity_poly.pdbx_strand_id
1 'polypeptide(L)' 'MTKMIEIVDENGSKKLAKSLRVVEHKIYDQINDQYITEKYVEAHIIGKQFEWVEYYPLDKFRKLNPGVKI' A
#
# COMPACT_ATOMS: atom_id res chain seq x y z
N MET A 1 1.92 -22.84 -3.33
CA MET A 1 2.71 -22.08 -2.34
C MET A 1 2.48 -20.61 -2.61
N THR A 2 1.76 -19.90 -1.74
CA THR A 2 1.54 -18.45 -1.88
C THR A 2 2.86 -17.75 -1.56
N LYS A 3 3.44 -17.05 -2.53
CA LYS A 3 4.71 -16.35 -2.34
C LYS A 3 4.43 -15.13 -1.45
N MET A 4 4.94 -15.16 -0.22
CA MET A 4 4.85 -14.03 0.70
C MET A 4 5.79 -12.92 0.23
N ILE A 5 5.35 -11.68 0.40
CA ILE A 5 6.09 -10.48 0.00
C ILE A 5 6.51 -9.75 1.26
N GLU A 6 7.82 -9.62 1.49
CA GLU A 6 8.33 -8.78 2.58
C GLU A 6 8.25 -7.32 2.17
N ILE A 7 7.65 -6.49 3.02
CA ILE A 7 7.51 -5.04 2.83
C ILE A 7 7.99 -4.30 4.08
N VAL A 8 8.39 -3.04 3.90
CA VAL A 8 8.78 -2.09 4.95
C VAL A 8 7.70 -1.03 5.06
N ASP A 9 7.18 -0.82 6.26
CA ASP A 9 6.18 0.22 6.55
C ASP A 9 6.81 1.60 6.79
N GLU A 10 5.98 2.61 7.02
CA GLU A 10 6.42 4.00 7.23
C GLU A 10 7.27 4.21 8.48
N ASN A 11 7.22 3.28 9.44
CA ASN A 11 8.02 3.28 10.67
C ASN A 11 9.33 2.48 10.49
N GLY A 12 9.60 1.93 9.31
CA GLY A 12 10.76 1.07 9.05
C GLY A 12 10.58 -0.37 9.51
N SER A 13 9.38 -0.77 9.94
CA SER A 13 9.09 -2.14 10.39
C SER A 13 8.83 -3.05 9.20
N LYS A 14 9.38 -4.27 9.27
CA LYS A 14 9.15 -5.31 8.26
C LYS A 14 7.81 -6.03 8.51
N LYS A 15 7.02 -6.20 7.45
CA LYS A 15 5.75 -6.93 7.45
C LYS A 15 5.72 -7.94 6.30
N LEU A 16 4.91 -8.98 6.46
CA LEU A 16 4.64 -9.95 5.40
C LEU A 16 3.28 -9.65 4.78
N ALA A 17 3.26 -9.46 3.47
CA ALA A 17 2.06 -9.30 2.68
C ALA A 17 1.76 -10.56 1.86
N LYS A 18 0.49 -10.94 1.82
CA LYS A 18 -0.06 -12.02 0.99
C LYS A 18 -0.23 -11.59 -0.46
N SER A 19 -0.65 -10.35 -0.63
CA SER A 19 -0.92 -9.72 -1.92
C SER A 19 -0.80 -8.21 -1.78
N LEU A 20 -0.43 -7.57 -2.88
CA LEU A 20 -0.39 -6.12 -3.04
C LEU A 20 -1.21 -5.77 -4.29
N ARG A 21 -2.01 -4.71 -4.22
CA ARG A 21 -2.67 -4.14 -5.41
C ARG A 21 -2.61 -2.63 -5.37
N VAL A 22 -2.48 -1.99 -6.54
CA VAL A 22 -2.63 -0.54 -6.65
C VAL A 22 -4.11 -0.22 -6.80
N VAL A 23 -4.60 0.69 -5.99
CA VAL A 23 -5.96 1.24 -6.05
C VAL A 23 -5.89 2.73 -6.30
N GLU A 24 -6.84 3.23 -7.10
CA GLU A 24 -6.96 4.65 -7.40
C GLU A 24 -8.19 5.20 -6.67
N HIS A 25 -8.00 6.31 -5.95
CA HIS A 25 -9.06 7.00 -5.24
C HIS A 25 -9.22 8.40 -5.82
N LYS A 26 -10.39 8.67 -6.40
CA LYS A 26 -10.72 9.96 -6.98
C LYS A 26 -11.44 10.80 -5.93
N ILE A 27 -10.80 11.88 -5.50
CA ILE A 27 -11.28 12.80 -4.47
C ILE A 27 -11.67 14.11 -5.15
N TYR A 28 -12.83 14.66 -4.79
CA TYR A 28 -13.23 15.98 -5.23
C TYR A 28 -12.70 17.02 -4.24
N ASP A 29 -11.81 17.90 -4.71
CA ASP A 29 -11.28 19.02 -3.97
C ASP A 29 -12.20 20.24 -4.19
N GLN A 30 -12.96 20.57 -3.16
CA GLN A 30 -13.92 21.67 -3.17
C GLN A 30 -13.24 23.06 -3.20
N ILE A 31 -11.99 23.18 -2.77
CA ILE A 31 -11.28 24.46 -2.71
C ILE A 31 -10.83 24.87 -4.11
N ASN A 32 -10.33 23.90 -4.87
CA ASN A 32 -9.78 24.11 -6.21
C ASN A 32 -10.76 23.73 -7.33
N ASP A 33 -11.99 23.34 -6.98
CA ASP A 33 -13.05 22.85 -7.89
C ASP A 33 -12.55 21.81 -8.90
N GLN A 34 -11.80 20.82 -8.42
CA GLN A 34 -11.16 19.82 -9.28
C GLN A 34 -11.19 18.43 -8.65
N TYR A 35 -11.01 17.40 -9.49
CA TYR A 35 -10.80 16.04 -9.03
C TYR A 35 -9.31 15.72 -8.94
N ILE A 36 -8.88 15.27 -7.77
CA ILE A 36 -7.55 14.73 -7.53
C ILE A 36 -7.63 13.21 -7.57
N THR A 37 -6.70 12.56 -8.26
CA THR A 37 -6.59 11.09 -8.25
C THR A 37 -5.38 10.70 -7.43
N GLU A 38 -5.61 10.04 -6.29
CA GLU A 38 -4.56 9.51 -5.44
C GLU A 38 -4.40 8.01 -5.69
N LYS A 39 -3.15 7.54 -5.66
CA LYS A 39 -2.84 6.11 -5.82
C LYS A 39 -2.32 5.54 -4.52
N TYR A 40 -2.91 4.44 -4.10
CA TYR A 40 -2.52 3.71 -2.91
C TYR A 40 -2.15 2.27 -3.25
N VAL A 41 -1.25 1.70 -2.47
CA VAL A 41 -1.01 0.26 -2.42
C VAL A 41 -1.86 -0.30 -1.30
N GLU A 42 -2.81 -1.15 -1.65
CA GLU A 42 -3.52 -1.98 -0.70
C GLU A 42 -2.72 -3.26 -0.47
N ALA A 43 -2.29 -3.47 0.77
CA ALA A 43 -1.52 -4.62 1.20
C ALA A 43 -2.34 -5.50 2.14
N HIS A 44 -2.52 -6.77 1.77
CA HIS A 44 -3.07 -7.77 2.68
C HIS A 44 -1.95 -8.29 3.58
N ILE A 45 -1.87 -7.76 4.80
CA ILE A 45 -0.84 -8.10 5.79
C ILE A 45 -1.21 -9.40 6.51
N ILE A 46 -0.22 -10.26 6.70
CA ILE A 46 -0.31 -11.48 7.49
C ILE A 46 0.37 -11.23 8.83
N GLY A 47 -0.41 -11.17 9.90
CA GLY A 47 0.12 -11.22 11.26
C GLY A 47 0.15 -12.63 11.83
N LYS A 48 0.58 -12.72 13.09
CA LYS A 48 0.70 -14.00 13.79
C LYS A 48 -0.64 -14.69 14.04
N GLN A 49 -1.73 -13.93 14.20
CA GLN A 49 -3.05 -14.44 14.57
C GLN A 49 -4.16 -14.03 13.60
N PHE A 50 -3.99 -12.93 12.87
CA PHE A 50 -5.01 -12.38 11.98
C PHE A 50 -4.37 -11.77 10.73
N GLU A 51 -5.15 -11.69 9.66
CA GLU A 51 -4.84 -10.96 8.45
C GLU A 51 -5.62 -9.63 8.46
N TRP A 52 -5.06 -8.57 7.88
CA TRP A 52 -5.76 -7.28 7.73
C TRP A 52 -5.25 -6.53 6.50
N VAL A 53 -5.92 -5.45 6.16
CA VAL A 53 -5.58 -4.60 5.01
C VAL A 53 -4.97 -3.30 5.50
N GLU A 54 -3.83 -2.92 4.93
CA GLU A 54 -3.22 -1.59 5.10
C GLU A 54 -3.14 -0.88 3.75
N TYR A 55 -3.25 0.45 3.78
CA TYR A 55 -3.13 1.30 2.60
C TYR A 55 -1.92 2.21 2.74
N TYR A 56 -1.08 2.25 1.70
CA TYR A 56 0.11 3.10 1.66
C TYR A 56 0.08 4.00 0.43
N PRO A 57 0.45 5.28 0.54
CA PRO A 57 0.63 6.12 -0.66
C PRO A 57 1.65 5.49 -1.61
N LEU A 58 1.30 5.34 -2.89
CA LEU A 58 2.10 4.57 -3.86
C LEU A 58 3.54 5.06 -3.95
N ASP A 59 3.75 6.37 -4.00
CA ASP A 59 5.09 6.95 -4.15
C ASP A 59 5.96 6.71 -2.91
N LYS A 60 5.37 6.78 -1.71
CA LYS A 60 6.09 6.52 -0.46
C LYS A 60 6.39 5.02 -0.33
N PHE A 61 5.43 4.17 -0.68
CA PHE A 61 5.63 2.72 -0.68
C PHE A 61 6.79 2.30 -1.58
N ARG A 62 6.85 2.82 -2.82
CA ARG A 62 7.94 2.52 -3.77
C ARG A 62 9.31 2.96 -3.27
N LYS A 63 9.39 4.11 -2.58
CA LYS A 63 10.64 4.59 -1.98
C LYS A 63 11.14 3.66 -0.87
N LEU A 64 10.23 3.16 -0.03
CA LEU A 64 10.56 2.25 1.06
C LEU A 64 10.80 0.81 0.58
N ASN A 65 10.20 0.42 -0.54
CA ASN A 65 10.18 -0.93 -1.07
C ASN A 65 10.63 -1.01 -2.55
N PRO A 66 11.85 -0.53 -2.90
CA PRO A 66 12.26 -0.37 -4.30
C PRO A 66 12.35 -1.70 -5.08
N GLY A 67 12.49 -2.83 -4.40
CA GLY A 67 12.57 -4.17 -5.01
C GLY A 67 11.22 -4.91 -5.11
N VAL A 68 10.14 -4.35 -4.56
CA VAL A 68 8.84 -5.01 -4.52
C VAL A 68 8.07 -4.68 -5.80
N LYS A 69 7.67 -5.71 -6.54
CA LYS A 69 6.83 -5.58 -7.74
C LYS A 69 5.35 -5.53 -7.34
N ILE A 70 4.63 -4.55 -7.86
CA ILE A 70 3.21 -4.27 -7.64
C ILE A 70 2.57 -3.91 -8.96
#